data_AF-A0A8S4PE92-F1
#
_entry.id   AF-A0A8S4PE92-F1
#
_cell.length_a   1.000
_cell.length_b   1.000
_cell.length_c   1.000
_cell.angle_alpha   90.00
_cell.angle_beta   90.00
_cell.angle_gamma   90.00
#
_symmetry.space_group_name_H-M   'P 1'
#
loop_
_entity.id
_entity.type
_entity.pdbx_description
1 polymer ?
#
loop_
_entity_poly.entity_id
_entity_poly.type
_entity_poly.pdbx_seq_one_letter_code
_entity_poly.pdbx_strand_id
1 'polypeptide(L)'
;GDESCRKLNLSGMTSDSFNGLYENKDQKVGNRPSYKHFNESYKLYYRELYGQWVIGHDTIQSTFYAFTFNPAVDPTDSSTTVWRKLDGSMQTIQPDLVWSCQDGKT
;
A
#
# COMPACT_ATOMS: atom_id res chain seq x y z
N GLY A 1 14.33 6.98 -12.97
CA GLY A 1 13.53 7.24 -11.76
C GLY A 1 14.50 7.20 -10.62
N ASP A 2 14.53 8.25 -9.82
CA ASP A 2 15.48 8.43 -8.72
C ASP A 2 15.43 7.22 -7.77
N GLU A 3 16.52 6.47 -7.66
CA GLU A 3 16.59 5.26 -6.82
C GLU A 3 16.44 5.55 -5.32
N SER A 4 16.39 6.83 -4.94
CA SER A 4 16.27 7.34 -3.57
C SER A 4 14.87 7.18 -2.96
N CYS A 5 13.81 6.99 -3.75
CA CYS A 5 12.42 6.85 -3.28
C CYS A 5 11.91 5.40 -3.39
N ARG A 6 12.45 4.47 -2.58
CA ARG A 6 12.03 3.04 -2.58
C ARG A 6 11.02 2.67 -1.50
N LYS A 7 10.71 3.60 -0.59
CA LYS A 7 9.83 3.35 0.56
C LYS A 7 8.60 4.23 0.50
N LEU A 8 7.46 3.62 0.74
CA LEU A 8 6.15 4.25 0.83
C LEU A 8 5.75 4.30 2.29
N ASN A 9 5.53 5.50 2.83
CA ASN A 9 5.01 5.68 4.18
C ASN A 9 3.49 5.71 4.12
N LEU A 10 2.85 4.76 4.80
CA LEU A 10 1.41 4.72 5.02
C LEU A 10 1.12 5.19 6.44
N SER A 11 0.30 6.22 6.59
CA SER A 11 -0.07 6.74 7.92
C SER A 11 -1.53 7.12 7.99
N GLY A 12 -2.12 7.08 9.19
CA GLY A 12 -3.52 7.45 9.42
C GLY A 12 -4.50 6.29 9.33
N MET A 13 -4.03 5.05 9.12
CA MET A 13 -4.87 3.86 9.27
C MET A 13 -5.31 3.71 10.73
N THR A 14 -6.57 3.34 10.96
CA THR A 14 -7.12 3.14 12.31
C THR A 14 -6.60 1.89 13.00
N SER A 15 -5.91 1.00 12.28
CA SER A 15 -5.11 -0.06 12.91
C SER A 15 -3.64 0.32 12.78
N ASP A 16 -2.99 0.52 13.92
CA ASP A 16 -1.59 0.95 13.97
C ASP A 16 -0.63 -0.06 13.30
N SER A 17 -1.00 -1.33 13.24
CA SER A 17 -0.18 -2.38 12.61
C SER A 17 -0.10 -2.26 11.07
N PHE A 18 -0.98 -1.48 10.43
CA PHE A 18 -0.87 -1.19 9.00
C PHE A 18 -0.06 0.09 8.71
N ASN A 19 0.12 0.96 9.71
CA ASN A 19 0.90 2.18 9.52
C ASN A 19 2.39 1.85 9.49
N GLY A 20 3.15 2.58 8.67
CA GLY A 20 4.60 2.49 8.60
C GLY A 20 5.14 2.45 7.17
N LEU A 21 6.40 2.04 7.07
CA LEU A 21 7.13 2.01 5.82
C LEU A 21 6.91 0.70 5.07
N TYR A 22 6.58 0.82 3.79
CA TYR A 22 6.45 -0.25 2.82
C TYR A 22 7.56 -0.13 1.79
N GLU A 23 8.39 -1.14 1.65
CA GLU A 23 9.50 -1.14 0.70
C GLU A 23 9.11 -1.85 -0.59
N ASN A 24 9.38 -1.21 -1.73
CA ASN A 24 9.27 -1.86 -3.02
C ASN A 24 10.36 -2.94 -3.13
N LYS A 25 9.95 -4.20 -3.32
CA LYS A 25 10.88 -5.35 -3.44
C LYS A 25 11.11 -5.77 -4.90
N ASP A 26 10.80 -4.91 -5.86
CA ASP A 26 10.80 -5.17 -7.31
C ASP A 26 9.92 -6.34 -7.74
N GLN A 27 9.13 -6.90 -6.81
CA GLN A 27 8.15 -7.94 -7.09
C GLN A 27 6.91 -7.27 -7.68
N LYS A 28 6.57 -7.64 -8.91
CA LYS A 28 5.34 -7.18 -9.56
C LYS A 28 4.20 -8.16 -9.34
N VAL A 29 3.00 -7.61 -9.15
CA VAL A 29 1.74 -8.35 -9.25
C VAL A 29 1.05 -7.87 -10.52
N GLY A 30 1.10 -8.70 -11.56
CA GLY A 30 0.77 -8.24 -12.92
C GLY A 30 1.79 -7.21 -13.42
N ASN A 31 1.32 -6.05 -13.87
CA ASN A 31 2.16 -4.96 -14.37
C ASN A 31 2.46 -3.88 -13.31
N ARG A 32 2.06 -4.09 -12.06
CA ARG A 32 2.12 -3.08 -10.98
C ARG A 32 3.08 -3.52 -9.87
N PRO A 33 3.70 -2.56 -9.17
CA PRO A 33 4.59 -2.87 -8.06
C PRO A 33 3.82 -3.52 -6.89
N SER A 34 4.55 -4.24 -6.06
CA SER A 34 4.11 -4.63 -4.72
C SER A 34 5.13 -4.20 -3.69
N TYR A 35 4.65 -3.98 -2.48
CA TYR A 35 5.44 -3.43 -1.39
C TYR A 35 5.28 -4.30 -0.16
N LYS A 36 6.38 -4.49 0.58
CA LYS A 36 6.39 -5.26 1.83
C LYS A 36 6.54 -4.30 3.00
N HIS A 37 5.70 -4.47 4.03
CA HIS A 37 5.86 -3.72 5.26
C HIS A 37 7.22 -4.02 5.91
N PHE A 38 7.87 -2.99 6.45
CA PHE A 38 9.23 -3.11 6.96
C PHE A 38 9.29 -3.96 8.25
N ASN A 39 8.30 -3.81 9.13
CA ASN A 39 8.28 -4.45 10.46
C ASN A 39 7.27 -5.59 10.59
N GLU A 40 6.38 -5.75 9.61
CA GLU A 40 5.25 -6.67 9.70
C GLU A 40 5.23 -7.60 8.49
N SER A 41 4.41 -8.64 8.56
CA SER A 41 4.23 -9.59 7.46
C SER A 41 3.24 -9.11 6.38
N TYR A 42 2.79 -7.85 6.46
CA TYR A 42 1.86 -7.28 5.49
C TYR A 42 2.53 -6.90 4.17
N LYS A 43 1.75 -6.97 3.10
CA LYS A 43 2.08 -6.53 1.76
C LYS A 43 1.00 -5.58 1.26
N LEU A 44 1.41 -4.57 0.50
CA LEU A 44 0.57 -3.70 -0.30
C LEU A 44 0.68 -4.12 -1.77
N TYR A 45 -0.43 -4.45 -2.41
CA TYR A 45 -0.43 -4.92 -3.80
C TYR A 45 -1.75 -4.65 -4.51
N TYR A 46 -1.73 -4.74 -5.84
CA TYR A 46 -2.90 -4.50 -6.67
C TYR A 46 -3.67 -5.79 -6.99
N ARG A 47 -5.00 -5.74 -6.96
CA ARG A 47 -5.89 -6.83 -7.42
C ARG A 47 -6.63 -6.40 -8.68
N GLU A 48 -6.13 -6.87 -9.82
CA GLU A 48 -6.66 -6.56 -11.16
C GLU A 48 -8.16 -6.85 -11.30
N LEU A 49 -8.63 -7.99 -10.78
CA LEU A 49 -10.03 -8.42 -10.89
C LEU A 49 -11.03 -7.40 -10.31
N TYR A 50 -10.62 -6.60 -9.34
CA TYR A 50 -11.49 -5.64 -8.63
C TYR A 50 -11.03 -4.19 -8.75
N GLY A 51 -9.96 -3.94 -9.51
CA GLY A 51 -9.43 -2.59 -9.71
C GLY A 51 -8.98 -1.89 -8.42
N GLN A 52 -8.44 -2.62 -7.45
CA GLN A 52 -8.19 -2.12 -6.09
C GLN A 52 -6.77 -2.39 -5.59
N TRP A 53 -6.25 -1.47 -4.80
CA TRP A 53 -5.08 -1.70 -3.96
C TRP A 53 -5.51 -2.33 -2.64
N VAL A 54 -4.74 -3.28 -2.12
CA VAL A 54 -5.06 -4.00 -0.89
C VAL A 54 -3.86 -4.17 0.02
N ILE A 55 -4.12 -4.29 1.32
CA ILE A 55 -3.16 -4.72 2.33
C ILE A 55 -3.53 -6.13 2.79
N GLY A 56 -2.62 -7.09 2.63
CA GLY A 56 -2.82 -8.49 3.02
C GLY A 56 -1.48 -9.19 3.31
N HIS A 57 -1.51 -10.43 3.80
CA HIS A 57 -0.26 -11.16 4.07
C HIS A 57 0.45 -11.67 2.81
N ASP A 58 -0.34 -12.01 1.79
CA ASP A 58 0.21 -12.56 0.56
C ASP A 58 -0.57 -12.10 -0.68
N THR A 59 0.10 -12.15 -1.81
CA THR A 59 -0.42 -11.77 -3.13
C THR A 59 -1.20 -12.90 -3.81
N ILE A 60 -1.10 -14.14 -3.30
CA ILE A 60 -1.75 -15.34 -3.87
C ILE A 60 -3.07 -15.64 -3.15
N GLN A 61 -3.15 -15.35 -1.84
CA GLN A 61 -4.35 -15.59 -1.06
C GLN A 61 -5.41 -14.50 -1.29
N SER A 62 -6.68 -14.90 -1.36
CA SER A 62 -7.82 -13.99 -1.52
C SER A 62 -8.13 -13.14 -0.27
N THR A 63 -7.41 -13.34 0.82
CA THR A 63 -7.62 -12.66 2.10
C THR A 63 -6.81 -11.36 2.18
N PHE A 64 -7.51 -10.27 2.45
CA PHE A 64 -6.93 -8.94 2.67
C PHE A 64 -7.67 -8.23 3.81
N TYR A 65 -7.00 -7.28 4.45
CA TYR A 65 -7.50 -6.61 5.64
C TYR A 65 -8.04 -5.22 5.35
N ALA A 66 -7.42 -4.54 4.39
CA ALA A 66 -7.84 -3.22 3.96
C ALA A 66 -7.69 -3.10 2.45
N PHE A 67 -8.52 -2.25 1.86
CA PHE A 67 -8.48 -1.99 0.42
C PHE A 67 -8.94 -0.60 0.07
N THR A 68 -8.63 -0.20 -1.14
CA THR A 68 -9.13 1.02 -1.74
C THR A 68 -9.29 0.86 -3.25
N PHE A 69 -10.35 1.46 -3.79
CA PHE A 69 -10.57 1.50 -5.23
C PHE A 69 -9.73 2.64 -5.81
N ASN A 70 -8.57 2.28 -6.36
CA ASN A 70 -7.70 3.21 -7.07
C ASN A 70 -7.09 2.45 -8.26
N PRO A 71 -7.44 2.80 -9.52
CA PRO A 71 -6.94 2.11 -10.71
C PRO A 71 -5.51 2.54 -11.11
N ALA A 72 -4.91 3.52 -10.44
CA ALA A 72 -3.58 4.04 -10.79
C ALA A 72 -2.45 3.03 -10.54
N VAL A 73 -1.43 3.07 -11.40
CA VAL A 73 -0.26 2.16 -11.39
C VAL A 73 0.53 2.27 -10.10
N ASP A 74 0.53 3.45 -9.50
CA ASP A 74 1.07 3.74 -8.18
C ASP A 74 -0.08 3.94 -7.18
N PRO A 75 -0.04 3.33 -5.98
CA PRO A 75 -1.03 3.60 -4.94
C PRO A 75 -1.05 5.07 -4.49
N THR A 76 -0.01 5.88 -4.72
CA THR A 76 0.04 7.31 -4.36
C THR A 76 -0.67 8.24 -5.34
N ASP A 77 -0.89 7.79 -6.58
CA ASP A 77 -1.37 8.65 -7.70
C ASP A 77 -2.86 9.01 -7.63
N SER A 78 -3.52 8.81 -6.49
CA SER A 78 -4.91 9.20 -6.27
C SER A 78 -5.04 9.96 -4.96
N SER A 79 -5.24 11.27 -5.07
CA SER A 79 -5.36 12.22 -3.95
C SER A 79 -6.65 12.05 -3.12
N THR A 80 -7.51 11.09 -3.44
CA THR A 80 -8.82 10.87 -2.78
C THR A 80 -9.07 9.41 -2.40
N THR A 81 -8.00 8.67 -2.14
CA THR A 81 -8.05 7.22 -1.94
C THR A 81 -8.63 6.87 -0.56
N VAL A 82 -9.92 6.55 -0.51
CA VAL A 82 -10.58 6.06 0.72
C VAL A 82 -10.22 4.59 0.94
N TRP A 83 -9.58 4.31 2.07
CA TRP A 83 -9.31 2.96 2.53
C TRP A 83 -10.45 2.42 3.36
N ARG A 84 -10.77 1.14 3.17
CA ARG A 84 -11.84 0.40 3.84
C ARG A 84 -11.26 -0.86 4.47
N LYS A 85 -11.61 -1.12 5.73
CA LYS A 85 -11.30 -2.40 6.39
C LYS A 85 -12.32 -3.48 6.03
N LEU A 86 -11.86 -4.73 6.05
CA LEU A 86 -12.68 -5.93 5.80
C LEU A 86 -13.20 -6.60 7.08
N ASP A 87 -12.92 -6.04 8.26
CA ASP A 87 -13.36 -6.54 9.57
C ASP A 87 -14.87 -6.34 9.84
N GLY A 88 -15.66 -6.09 8.80
CA GLY A 88 -17.09 -5.78 8.88
C GLY A 88 -17.41 -4.34 9.28
N SER A 89 -16.44 -3.60 9.82
CA SER A 89 -16.57 -2.16 10.02
C SER A 89 -16.09 -1.46 8.73
N MET A 90 -17.02 -0.98 7.91
CA MET A 90 -16.68 -0.10 6.79
C MET A 90 -16.23 1.26 7.32
N GLN A 91 -15.08 1.32 7.99
CA GLN A 91 -14.47 2.59 8.33
C GLN A 91 -13.80 3.14 7.08
N THR A 92 -14.29 4.30 6.65
CA THR A 92 -13.65 5.13 5.62
C THR A 92 -12.53 5.88 6.30
N ILE A 93 -11.30 5.54 5.90
CA ILE A 93 -10.09 6.18 6.40
C ILE A 93 -9.42 6.82 5.19
N GLN A 94 -8.90 8.03 5.35
CA GLN A 94 -8.09 8.68 4.33
C GLN A 94 -6.65 8.72 4.84
N PRO A 95 -5.93 7.58 4.78
CA PRO A 95 -4.53 7.56 5.14
C PRO A 95 -3.72 8.32 4.10
N ASP A 96 -2.66 8.97 4.56
CA ASP A 96 -1.66 9.56 3.68
C ASP A 96 -0.71 8.46 3.21
N LEU A 97 -0.52 8.38 1.90
CA LEU A 97 0.52 7.56 1.28
C LEU A 97 1.54 8.49 0.63
N VAL A 98 2.73 8.55 1.21
CA VAL A 98 3.78 9.48 0.79
C VAL A 98 5.07 8.71 0.54
N TRP A 99 5.70 8.97 -0.60
CA TRP A 99 7.03 8.46 -0.88
C TRP A 99 8.04 9.04 0.11
N SER A 100 8.74 8.14 0.81
CA SER A 100 9.88 8.46 1.66
C SER A 100 11.15 8.35 0.84
N CYS A 101 11.62 9.50 0.35
CA CYS A 101 12.89 9.62 -0.34
C CYS A 101 13.98 9.88 0.69
N GLN A 102 15.06 9.10 0.69
CA GLN A 102 16.25 9.52 1.42
C GLN A 102 16.90 10.65 0.64
N ASP A 103 16.83 11.88 1.17
CA ASP A 103 17.69 12.96 0.69
C ASP A 103 19.13 12.46 0.82
N GLY A 104 19.79 12.26 -0.30
CA GLY A 104 21.20 11.91 -0.35
C GLY A 104 22.02 13.02 0.29
N LYS A 105 22.22 12.96 1.60
CA LYS A 105 23.27 13.71 2.28
C LYS A 105 24.53 12.85 2.24
N THR A 106 25.36 13.15 1.24
CA THR A 106 26.82 12.96 1.28
C THR A 106 27.42 13.55 2.55
#